data_AF-A0A0B7KH57-F1
#
_entry.id   AF-A0A0B7KH57-F1
#
_cell.length_a   1.000
_cell.length_b   1.000
_cell.length_c   1.000
_cell.angle_alpha   90.00
_cell.angle_beta   90.00
_cell.angle_gamma   90.00
#
_symmetry.space_group_name_H-M   'P 1'
#
loop_
_entity.id
_entity.type
_entity.pdbx_description
1 polymer ?
#
loop_
_entity_poly.entity_id
_entity_poly.type
_entity_poly.pdbx_seq_one_letter_code
_entity_poly.pdbx_strand_id
1 'polypeptide(L)'
;MFPRIQPPSLLAALIAVGDLAAAVPVDSLASLDVRDMPRPRFGNVPYGVDITTCTVKGKVALSFDDGPGEYTAKVLDTLEKNGNIKATFFLVGSSPNGKTGISNAAYASVLKRMFNAGHQLGSHSWSHQNFDAISQQQMREEVLKNEDIFSKTFGVIPTYWRPPYTHCSAPCISVLNEYAYHITDFNLDTRDWQDGGVNAKQIYSGIIKASNPTTDKWISLAHDIHPFTADGFVQYMIDVAKEKGYQFTTIGDCLGDPSSNWYRDPKTGGPWSGLNDNSKPSTTIKSESSTKLESSTKVEATSKSQAPTTTSSSTTSSSTLLQTTKTSVAVSSSVDSRGTQTASTMSATTSTTTTRPPVTSAAAESANMSLEPVHSTTTTSASTVSSTSAKPNFADRTVFSVSGVFAGLIAWSAMMLV
;
A
#
# COMPACT_ATOMS: atom_id res chain seq x y z
N MET A 1 18.59 90.21 49.84
CA MET A 1 17.24 89.63 49.67
C MET A 1 17.31 88.70 48.46
N PHE A 2 16.90 87.45 48.64
CA PHE A 2 17.16 86.25 47.81
C PHE A 2 17.13 86.38 46.27
N PRO A 3 18.00 85.65 45.53
CA PRO A 3 17.75 85.31 44.13
C PRO A 3 16.94 84.00 44.04
N ARG A 4 15.90 83.97 43.19
CA ARG A 4 15.03 82.81 43.01
C ARG A 4 15.34 82.12 41.68
N ILE A 5 15.72 80.85 41.80
CA ILE A 5 16.11 79.91 40.75
C ILE A 5 14.89 79.44 39.95
N GLN A 6 15.02 79.36 38.61
CA GLN A 6 14.08 78.68 37.71
C GLN A 6 14.34 77.16 37.67
N PRO A 7 13.31 76.30 37.54
CA PRO A 7 13.47 74.91 37.13
C PRO A 7 13.18 74.71 35.61
N PRO A 8 13.67 73.61 35.02
CA PRO A 8 13.76 73.44 33.57
C PRO A 8 12.51 72.83 32.93
N SER A 9 12.38 73.15 31.65
CA SER A 9 11.42 72.66 30.66
C SER A 9 11.38 71.14 30.55
N LEU A 10 10.17 70.56 30.63
CA LEU A 10 9.92 69.17 30.24
C LEU A 10 9.02 69.15 28.98
N LEU A 11 9.56 68.54 27.94
CA LEU A 11 9.01 68.41 26.59
C LEU A 11 7.75 67.53 26.61
N ALA A 12 6.65 68.02 26.06
CA ALA A 12 5.40 67.27 25.89
C ALA A 12 5.54 66.24 24.76
N ALA A 13 5.36 64.96 25.07
CA ALA A 13 5.25 63.89 24.09
C ALA A 13 3.77 63.70 23.67
N LEU A 14 3.54 63.70 22.35
CA LEU A 14 2.26 63.43 21.69
C LEU A 14 1.68 62.07 22.14
N ILE A 15 0.45 62.07 22.63
CA ILE A 15 -0.38 60.85 22.76
C ILE A 15 -1.18 60.72 21.46
N ALA A 16 -0.75 59.81 20.58
CA ALA A 16 -1.60 59.31 19.50
C ALA A 16 -2.44 58.16 20.05
N VAL A 17 -3.74 58.38 20.20
CA VAL A 17 -4.75 57.33 20.43
C VAL A 17 -4.97 56.63 19.10
N GLY A 18 -4.38 55.44 18.95
CA GLY A 18 -4.72 54.50 17.90
C GLY A 18 -5.62 53.41 18.46
N ASP A 19 -6.80 53.24 17.87
CA ASP A 19 -7.74 52.16 18.16
C ASP A 19 -7.04 50.79 18.09
N LEU A 20 -6.92 50.15 19.25
CA LEU A 20 -6.50 48.75 19.32
C LEU A 20 -7.72 47.88 19.03
N ALA A 21 -8.12 47.82 17.75
CA ALA A 21 -8.87 46.68 17.28
C ALA A 21 -8.00 45.45 17.53
N ALA A 22 -8.38 44.64 18.51
CA ALA A 22 -7.74 43.36 18.78
C ALA A 22 -7.86 42.50 17.51
N ALA A 23 -6.80 42.51 16.70
CA ALA A 23 -6.59 41.53 15.67
C ALA A 23 -6.54 40.18 16.38
N VAL A 24 -7.60 39.39 16.26
CA VAL A 24 -7.54 37.97 16.56
C VAL A 24 -6.40 37.43 15.69
N PRO A 25 -5.32 36.88 16.26
CA PRO A 25 -4.26 36.33 15.45
C PRO A 25 -4.85 35.18 14.64
N VAL A 26 -4.99 35.41 13.34
CA VAL A 26 -5.21 34.38 12.32
C VAL A 26 -3.90 33.61 12.13
N ASP A 27 -3.43 33.00 13.21
CA ASP A 27 -2.29 32.08 13.24
C ASP A 27 -2.57 31.05 14.32
N SER A 28 -3.44 30.09 13.98
CA SER A 28 -3.30 28.68 14.36
C SER A 28 -4.44 27.88 13.72
N LEU A 29 -4.42 27.77 12.39
CA LEU A 29 -4.80 26.49 11.80
C LEU A 29 -3.65 25.54 12.14
N ALA A 30 -3.58 25.12 13.42
CA ALA A 30 -2.76 24.01 13.82
C ALA A 30 -3.07 22.90 12.82
N SER A 31 -2.05 22.43 12.11
CA SER A 31 -2.14 21.17 11.37
C SER A 31 -2.77 20.18 12.34
N LEU A 32 -4.00 19.75 12.07
CA LEU A 32 -4.65 18.77 12.93
C LEU A 32 -3.66 17.63 13.10
N ASP A 33 -3.28 17.37 14.35
CA ASP A 33 -2.42 16.24 14.67
C ASP A 33 -3.12 15.01 14.07
N VAL A 34 -2.38 14.20 13.32
CA VAL A 34 -2.93 12.98 12.71
C VAL A 34 -3.64 12.11 13.76
N ARG A 35 -3.25 12.23 15.04
CA ARG A 35 -3.94 11.62 16.19
C ARG A 35 -5.42 11.98 16.29
N ASP A 36 -5.76 13.26 16.14
CA ASP A 36 -7.11 13.80 16.37
C ASP A 36 -7.95 13.88 15.08
N MET A 37 -7.37 13.52 13.94
CA MET A 37 -8.06 13.57 12.64
C MET A 37 -9.29 12.62 12.63
N PRO A 38 -10.47 13.08 12.17
CA PRO A 38 -11.62 12.21 11.95
C PRO A 38 -11.28 11.05 11.00
N ARG A 39 -11.92 9.88 11.19
CA ARG A 39 -11.69 8.70 10.34
C ARG A 39 -13.00 8.11 9.83
N PRO A 40 -13.79 8.88 9.06
CA PRO A 40 -14.98 8.34 8.41
C PRO A 40 -14.56 7.20 7.48
N ARG A 41 -15.36 6.13 7.47
CA ARG A 41 -15.24 5.05 6.49
C ARG A 41 -16.04 5.45 5.24
N PHE A 42 -15.47 5.22 4.06
CA PHE A 42 -16.08 5.56 2.79
C PHE A 42 -15.72 4.52 1.72
N GLY A 43 -16.45 4.53 0.60
CA GLY A 43 -16.32 3.48 -0.42
C GLY A 43 -16.92 2.14 0.02
N ASN A 44 -16.77 1.14 -0.85
CA ASN A 44 -17.36 -0.19 -0.66
C ASN A 44 -16.33 -1.28 -0.29
N VAL A 45 -15.05 -0.94 -0.28
CA VAL A 45 -13.99 -1.88 0.14
C VAL A 45 -14.05 -2.04 1.66
N PRO A 46 -14.05 -3.26 2.20
CA PRO A 46 -14.16 -3.47 3.63
C PRO A 46 -12.94 -2.93 4.39
N TYR A 47 -13.18 -2.50 5.62
CA TYR A 47 -12.15 -2.10 6.59
C TYR A 47 -11.96 -3.20 7.63
N GLY A 48 -10.74 -3.38 8.13
CA GLY A 48 -10.49 -4.36 9.19
C GLY A 48 -10.71 -5.82 8.78
N VAL A 49 -10.56 -6.13 7.49
CA VAL A 49 -10.61 -7.49 6.95
C VAL A 49 -9.40 -7.66 6.05
N ASP A 50 -8.80 -8.84 6.08
CA ASP A 50 -7.67 -9.19 5.24
C ASP A 50 -8.11 -9.45 3.79
N ILE A 51 -7.68 -8.56 2.88
CA ILE A 51 -8.02 -8.59 1.46
C ILE A 51 -6.84 -9.17 0.68
N THR A 52 -6.99 -10.40 0.21
CA THR A 52 -5.93 -11.16 -0.49
C THR A 52 -6.09 -11.18 -2.01
N THR A 53 -7.26 -10.83 -2.54
CA THR A 53 -7.57 -10.98 -3.97
C THR A 53 -8.35 -9.80 -4.52
N CYS A 54 -8.15 -9.50 -5.81
CA CYS A 54 -8.94 -8.50 -6.53
C CYS A 54 -10.43 -8.87 -6.58
N THR A 55 -11.30 -7.95 -6.97
CA THR A 55 -12.69 -8.26 -7.36
C THR A 55 -12.83 -8.38 -8.88
N VAL A 56 -11.98 -7.69 -9.63
CA VAL A 56 -11.99 -7.67 -11.11
C VAL A 56 -11.12 -8.79 -11.69
N LYS A 57 -11.71 -9.63 -12.55
CA LYS A 57 -11.02 -10.73 -13.25
C LYS A 57 -10.09 -10.22 -14.36
N GLY A 58 -9.09 -11.02 -14.72
CA GLY A 58 -8.15 -10.67 -15.80
C GLY A 58 -7.18 -9.55 -15.43
N LYS A 59 -7.06 -9.25 -14.12
CA LYS A 59 -6.18 -8.22 -13.58
C LYS A 59 -5.03 -8.80 -12.78
N VAL A 60 -3.87 -8.19 -12.92
CA VAL A 60 -2.72 -8.36 -12.04
C VAL A 60 -2.39 -7.00 -11.42
N ALA A 61 -2.58 -6.88 -10.11
CA ALA A 61 -2.11 -5.74 -9.33
C ALA A 61 -0.67 -6.02 -8.87
N LEU A 62 0.30 -5.43 -9.56
CA LEU A 62 1.69 -5.46 -9.10
C LEU A 62 1.80 -4.62 -7.84
N SER A 63 2.39 -5.18 -6.77
CA SER A 63 2.66 -4.43 -5.55
C SER A 63 4.06 -4.66 -5.01
N PHE A 64 4.61 -3.60 -4.43
CA PHE A 64 5.98 -3.53 -3.93
C PHE A 64 6.01 -3.01 -2.50
N ASP A 65 6.69 -3.73 -1.60
CA ASP A 65 6.79 -3.39 -0.18
C ASP A 65 8.19 -2.85 0.18
N ASP A 66 8.33 -2.30 1.39
CA ASP A 66 9.56 -1.82 2.05
C ASP A 66 10.23 -0.56 1.51
N GLY A 67 9.76 -0.06 0.38
CA GLY A 67 10.27 1.14 -0.28
C GLY A 67 9.91 2.47 0.42
N PRO A 68 10.41 3.60 -0.14
CA PRO A 68 11.33 3.67 -1.27
C PRO A 68 12.76 3.26 -0.88
N GLY A 69 13.54 2.80 -1.85
CA GLY A 69 14.96 2.48 -1.72
C GLY A 69 15.77 2.83 -2.97
N GLU A 70 17.02 2.38 -2.99
CA GLU A 70 17.99 2.66 -4.08
C GLU A 70 17.47 2.27 -5.47
N TYR A 71 16.67 1.20 -5.58
CA TYR A 71 16.23 0.65 -6.85
C TYR A 71 14.82 1.08 -7.29
N THR A 72 14.07 1.78 -6.43
CA THR A 72 12.68 2.21 -6.70
C THR A 72 12.58 2.99 -8.02
N ALA A 73 13.53 3.89 -8.30
CA ALA A 73 13.51 4.68 -9.53
C ALA A 73 13.59 3.81 -10.80
N LYS A 74 14.34 2.70 -10.75
CA LYS A 74 14.48 1.74 -11.87
C LYS A 74 13.21 0.91 -12.05
N VAL A 75 12.52 0.57 -10.96
CA VAL A 75 11.19 -0.05 -11.03
C VAL A 75 10.20 0.90 -11.71
N LEU A 76 10.16 2.18 -11.32
CA LEU A 76 9.30 3.19 -11.96
C LEU A 76 9.62 3.36 -13.46
N ASP A 77 10.90 3.41 -13.84
CA ASP A 77 11.32 3.46 -15.25
C ASP A 77 10.77 2.28 -16.05
N THR A 78 10.82 1.08 -15.47
CA THR A 78 10.33 -0.15 -16.12
C THR A 78 8.83 -0.10 -16.31
N LEU A 79 8.07 0.33 -15.30
CA LEU A 79 6.61 0.48 -15.38
C LEU A 79 6.20 1.53 -16.43
N GLU A 80 6.89 2.66 -16.46
CA GLU A 80 6.67 3.75 -17.44
C GLU A 80 6.92 3.27 -18.88
N LYS A 81 8.09 2.68 -19.15
CA LYS A 81 8.48 2.17 -20.47
C LYS A 81 7.52 1.11 -21.02
N ASN A 82 6.82 0.39 -20.14
CA ASN A 82 5.91 -0.69 -20.51
C ASN A 82 4.45 -0.24 -20.74
N GLY A 83 4.25 1.04 -21.05
CA GLY A 83 2.94 1.62 -21.34
C GLY A 83 2.31 2.31 -20.13
N ASN A 84 3.12 2.94 -19.28
CA ASN A 84 2.67 3.65 -18.08
C ASN A 84 1.88 2.78 -17.11
N ILE A 85 2.32 1.53 -16.92
CA ILE A 85 1.69 0.57 -16.01
C ILE A 85 1.61 1.17 -14.60
N LYS A 86 0.41 1.11 -14.00
CA LYS A 86 0.21 1.49 -12.59
C LYS A 86 0.40 0.28 -11.69
N ALA A 87 0.91 0.54 -10.51
CA ALA A 87 1.26 -0.44 -9.49
C ALA A 87 0.95 0.16 -8.11
N THR A 88 1.05 -0.64 -7.06
CA THR A 88 0.83 -0.22 -5.68
C THR A 88 2.13 -0.33 -4.88
N PHE A 89 2.51 0.71 -4.15
CA PHE A 89 3.71 0.69 -3.31
C PHE A 89 3.31 0.84 -1.85
N PHE A 90 3.65 -0.14 -1.02
CA PHE A 90 3.45 -0.08 0.42
C PHE A 90 4.73 0.43 1.07
N LEU A 91 4.69 1.70 1.49
CA LEU A 91 5.87 2.42 1.92
C LEU A 91 6.04 2.38 3.45
N VAL A 92 7.28 2.14 3.87
CA VAL A 92 7.69 2.30 5.26
C VAL A 92 8.08 3.75 5.54
N GLY A 93 7.90 4.20 6.78
CA GLY A 93 8.36 5.51 7.21
C GLY A 93 9.89 5.59 7.23
N SER A 94 10.53 4.62 7.88
CA SER A 94 11.97 4.41 7.96
C SER A 94 12.24 2.94 8.25
N SER A 95 13.01 2.25 7.41
CA SER A 95 13.40 0.86 7.73
C SER A 95 14.30 0.77 8.98
N PRO A 96 14.41 -0.42 9.61
CA PRO A 96 15.22 -0.59 10.82
C PRO A 96 16.68 -0.17 10.71
N ASN A 97 17.25 -0.22 9.51
CA ASN A 97 18.63 0.20 9.24
C ASN A 97 18.75 1.67 8.78
N GLY A 98 17.63 2.39 8.68
CA GLY A 98 17.55 3.79 8.25
C GLY A 98 17.89 4.04 6.79
N LYS A 99 18.04 2.99 5.96
CA LYS A 99 18.48 3.12 4.57
C LYS A 99 17.33 3.34 3.60
N THR A 100 16.14 2.84 3.91
CA THR A 100 14.94 2.93 3.07
C THR A 100 13.81 3.62 3.82
N GLY A 101 12.80 4.10 3.10
CA GLY A 101 11.62 4.73 3.70
C GLY A 101 11.45 6.20 3.35
N ILE A 102 10.23 6.70 3.61
CA ILE A 102 9.77 8.05 3.26
C ILE A 102 10.61 9.13 3.94
N SER A 103 11.08 8.90 5.17
CA SER A 103 11.85 9.89 5.94
C SER A 103 13.25 10.15 5.39
N ASN A 104 13.75 9.31 4.48
CA ASN A 104 15.06 9.50 3.87
C ASN A 104 14.98 10.53 2.73
N ALA A 105 15.54 11.72 2.96
CA ALA A 105 15.52 12.83 2.01
C ALA A 105 16.15 12.51 0.65
N ALA A 106 17.04 11.50 0.56
CA ALA A 106 17.60 11.04 -0.71
C ALA A 106 16.53 10.53 -1.70
N TYR A 107 15.36 10.12 -1.19
CA TYR A 107 14.27 9.57 -2.00
C TYR A 107 13.13 10.56 -2.26
N ALA A 108 13.25 11.82 -1.86
CA ALA A 108 12.19 12.82 -2.05
C ALA A 108 11.75 12.96 -3.52
N SER A 109 12.70 12.92 -4.47
CA SER A 109 12.42 13.01 -5.91
C SER A 109 11.66 11.80 -6.44
N VAL A 110 12.06 10.58 -6.04
CA VAL A 110 11.41 9.34 -6.49
C VAL A 110 10.02 9.19 -5.87
N LEU A 111 9.82 9.62 -4.62
CA LEU A 111 8.51 9.65 -3.97
C LEU A 111 7.53 10.57 -4.71
N LYS A 112 7.96 11.81 -5.02
CA LYS A 112 7.14 12.74 -5.79
C LYS A 112 6.81 12.20 -7.18
N ARG A 113 7.79 11.57 -7.86
CA ARG A 113 7.58 10.92 -9.15
C ARG A 113 6.55 9.79 -9.05
N MET A 114 6.68 8.92 -8.05
CA MET A 114 5.79 7.79 -7.82
C MET A 114 4.33 8.24 -7.64
N PHE A 115 4.11 9.25 -6.79
CA PHE A 115 2.77 9.81 -6.57
C PHE A 115 2.22 10.49 -7.82
N ASN A 116 3.00 11.37 -8.46
CA ASN A 116 2.57 12.12 -9.65
C ASN A 116 2.34 11.24 -10.88
N ALA A 117 3.04 10.10 -10.97
CA ALA A 117 2.82 9.12 -12.03
C ALA A 117 1.52 8.32 -11.82
N GLY A 118 0.76 8.55 -10.75
CA GLY A 118 -0.53 7.91 -10.51
C GLY A 118 -0.43 6.45 -10.04
N HIS A 119 0.71 6.07 -9.44
CA HIS A 119 0.76 4.83 -8.67
C HIS A 119 -0.06 4.99 -7.38
N GLN A 120 -0.59 3.87 -6.86
CA GLN A 120 -1.23 3.88 -5.55
C GLN A 120 -0.14 3.74 -4.47
N LEU A 121 -0.21 4.58 -3.43
CA LEU A 121 0.63 4.44 -2.25
C LEU A 121 -0.20 3.90 -1.09
N GLY A 122 0.29 2.83 -0.48
CA GLY A 122 -0.23 2.27 0.76
C GLY A 122 0.77 2.42 1.88
N SER A 123 0.30 2.27 3.12
CA SER A 123 1.16 2.28 4.30
C SER A 123 1.69 0.88 4.62
N HIS A 124 2.97 0.81 5.04
CA HIS A 124 3.62 -0.43 5.47
C HIS A 124 4.25 -0.32 6.87
N SER A 125 3.59 0.41 7.77
CA SER A 125 4.11 0.82 9.09
C SER A 125 5.27 1.81 9.04
N TRP A 126 5.61 2.38 10.20
CA TRP A 126 6.74 3.29 10.31
C TRP A 126 8.06 2.54 10.18
N SER A 127 8.29 1.51 11.00
CA SER A 127 9.59 0.84 11.15
C SER A 127 9.63 -0.62 10.77
N HIS A 128 8.60 -1.11 10.08
CA HIS A 128 8.48 -2.51 9.65
C HIS A 128 8.47 -3.50 10.83
N GLN A 129 7.87 -3.11 11.95
CA GLN A 129 7.69 -4.00 13.10
C GLN A 129 6.65 -5.08 12.79
N ASN A 130 6.88 -6.30 13.29
CA ASN A 130 5.83 -7.31 13.29
C ASN A 130 4.75 -6.90 14.29
N PHE A 131 3.56 -6.58 13.78
CA PHE A 131 2.46 -6.10 14.63
C PHE A 131 2.05 -7.15 15.68
N ASP A 132 2.22 -8.45 15.41
CA ASP A 132 1.90 -9.49 16.38
C ASP A 132 2.99 -9.74 17.43
N ALA A 133 4.12 -9.04 17.33
CA ALA A 133 5.22 -9.07 18.30
C ALA A 133 5.28 -7.83 19.20
N ILE A 134 4.40 -6.84 18.98
CA ILE A 134 4.38 -5.57 19.72
C ILE A 134 3.03 -5.34 20.40
N SER A 135 3.00 -4.45 21.39
CA SER A 135 1.75 -4.06 22.05
C SER A 135 0.85 -3.26 21.11
N GLN A 136 -0.46 -3.26 21.35
CA GLN A 136 -1.39 -2.42 20.59
C GLN A 136 -1.05 -0.92 20.67
N GLN A 137 -0.48 -0.45 21.79
CA GLN A 137 -0.02 0.93 21.89
C GLN A 137 1.12 1.20 20.88
N GLN A 138 2.10 0.30 20.79
CA GLN A 138 3.17 0.40 19.80
C GLN A 138 2.63 0.29 18.36
N MET A 139 1.64 -0.58 18.10
CA MET A 139 0.98 -0.62 16.78
C MET A 139 0.38 0.73 16.40
N ARG A 140 -0.33 1.39 17.33
CA ARG A 140 -0.90 2.73 17.11
C ARG A 140 0.18 3.77 16.83
N GLU A 141 1.30 3.71 17.54
CA GLU A 141 2.45 4.60 17.29
C GLU A 141 3.05 4.38 15.90
N GLU A 142 3.18 3.13 15.46
CA GLU A 142 3.66 2.80 14.10
C GLU A 142 2.70 3.30 13.02
N VAL A 143 1.38 3.22 13.24
CA VAL A 143 0.37 3.81 12.35
C VAL A 143 0.51 5.32 12.29
N LEU A 144 0.44 5.99 13.44
CA LEU A 144 0.43 7.46 13.51
C LEU A 144 1.71 8.09 12.98
N LYS A 145 2.88 7.52 13.26
CA LYS A 145 4.15 8.02 12.71
C LYS A 145 4.19 7.92 11.19
N ASN A 146 3.65 6.84 10.63
CA ASN A 146 3.59 6.70 9.18
C ASN A 146 2.58 7.66 8.56
N GLU A 147 1.41 7.84 9.17
CA GLU A 147 0.42 8.85 8.73
C GLU A 147 1.01 10.27 8.71
N ASP A 148 1.78 10.63 9.74
CA ASP A 148 2.43 11.95 9.84
C ASP A 148 3.43 12.19 8.70
N ILE A 149 4.31 11.22 8.40
CA ILE A 149 5.27 11.40 7.30
C ILE A 149 4.61 11.35 5.92
N PHE A 150 3.54 10.56 5.76
CA PHE A 150 2.72 10.57 4.54
C PHE A 150 2.07 11.95 4.33
N SER A 151 1.44 12.49 5.38
CA SER A 151 0.82 13.82 5.35
C SER A 151 1.84 14.91 4.98
N LYS A 152 3.03 14.89 5.60
CA LYS A 152 4.10 15.86 5.31
C LYS A 152 4.67 15.74 3.90
N THR A 153 4.81 14.51 3.39
CA THR A 153 5.46 14.26 2.09
C THR A 153 4.52 14.44 0.92
N PHE A 154 3.27 13.96 1.04
CA PHE A 154 2.32 13.87 -0.06
C PHE A 154 1.08 14.76 0.12
N GLY A 155 0.88 15.33 1.31
CA GLY A 155 -0.34 16.08 1.63
C GLY A 155 -1.57 15.19 1.80
N VAL A 156 -1.39 13.88 1.94
CA VAL A 156 -2.46 12.88 2.03
C VAL A 156 -2.08 11.76 2.99
N ILE A 157 -3.07 11.03 3.49
CA ILE A 157 -2.87 9.82 4.29
C ILE A 157 -3.49 8.63 3.55
N PRO A 158 -2.78 7.50 3.34
CA PRO A 158 -3.36 6.31 2.71
C PRO A 158 -4.57 5.74 3.46
N THR A 159 -5.48 5.10 2.72
CA THR A 159 -6.52 4.23 3.29
C THR A 159 -6.17 2.74 3.18
N TYR A 160 -5.12 2.42 2.44
CA TYR A 160 -4.62 1.07 2.22
C TYR A 160 -3.39 0.78 3.08
N TRP A 161 -3.36 -0.41 3.68
CA TRP A 161 -2.28 -0.85 4.55
C TRP A 161 -1.95 -2.31 4.28
N ARG A 162 -0.66 -2.63 4.16
CA ARG A 162 -0.18 -4.01 4.20
C ARG A 162 0.58 -4.23 5.51
N PRO A 163 0.20 -5.21 6.35
CA PRO A 163 0.95 -5.53 7.56
C PRO A 163 2.35 -6.07 7.21
N PRO A 164 3.43 -5.61 7.87
CA PRO A 164 4.75 -6.24 7.76
C PRO A 164 4.68 -7.76 7.98
N TYR A 165 5.49 -8.51 7.23
CA TYR A 165 5.51 -9.98 7.25
C TYR A 165 4.18 -10.65 6.85
N THR A 166 3.25 -9.89 6.27
CA THR A 166 1.91 -10.35 5.83
C THR A 166 1.21 -11.21 6.88
N HIS A 167 1.31 -10.73 8.12
CA HIS A 167 0.79 -11.41 9.29
C HIS A 167 0.10 -10.37 10.17
N CYS A 168 -1.18 -10.60 10.47
CA CYS A 168 -2.01 -9.67 11.23
C CYS A 168 -3.09 -10.44 11.98
N SER A 169 -2.82 -10.74 13.25
CA SER A 169 -3.78 -11.40 14.14
C SER A 169 -4.91 -10.46 14.57
N ALA A 170 -5.87 -10.94 15.36
CA ALA A 170 -7.04 -10.16 15.78
C ALA A 170 -6.70 -8.80 16.44
N PRO A 171 -5.68 -8.68 17.34
CA PRO A 171 -5.20 -7.39 17.81
C PRO A 171 -4.73 -6.44 16.70
N CYS A 172 -3.94 -6.93 15.75
CA CYS A 172 -3.47 -6.15 14.61
C CYS A 172 -4.66 -5.66 13.75
N ILE A 173 -5.59 -6.57 13.41
CA ILE A 173 -6.81 -6.24 12.65
C ILE A 173 -7.64 -5.19 13.39
N SER A 174 -7.80 -5.34 14.71
CA SER A 174 -8.55 -4.39 15.54
C SER A 174 -7.94 -2.99 15.48
N VAL A 175 -6.61 -2.86 15.62
CA VAL A 175 -5.93 -1.56 15.55
C VAL A 175 -6.05 -0.97 14.15
N LEU A 176 -5.78 -1.73 13.09
CA LEU A 176 -5.89 -1.20 11.72
C LEU A 176 -7.34 -0.81 11.36
N ASN A 177 -8.34 -1.52 11.90
CA ASN A 177 -9.75 -1.16 11.74
C ASN A 177 -10.15 0.11 12.53
N GLU A 178 -9.60 0.30 13.74
CA GLU A 178 -9.75 1.53 14.54
C GLU A 178 -9.29 2.75 13.73
N TYR A 179 -8.22 2.59 12.95
CA TYR A 179 -7.66 3.64 12.08
C TYR A 179 -8.28 3.67 10.67
N ALA A 180 -9.34 2.90 10.43
CA ALA A 180 -10.03 2.81 9.16
C ALA A 180 -9.10 2.52 7.97
N TYR A 181 -8.31 1.44 8.08
CA TYR A 181 -7.53 0.90 6.96
C TYR A 181 -8.21 -0.29 6.27
N HIS A 182 -8.09 -0.33 4.95
CA HIS A 182 -8.22 -1.54 4.14
C HIS A 182 -6.94 -2.35 4.34
N ILE A 183 -7.05 -3.52 4.95
CA ILE A 183 -5.91 -4.40 5.19
C ILE A 183 -5.73 -5.25 3.94
N THR A 184 -4.59 -5.15 3.28
CA THR A 184 -4.33 -5.82 2.00
C THR A 184 -3.12 -6.72 2.08
N ASP A 185 -3.32 -7.97 1.70
CA ASP A 185 -2.28 -8.97 1.56
C ASP A 185 -2.12 -9.32 0.06
N PHE A 186 -1.79 -10.57 -0.26
CA PHE A 186 -1.58 -11.05 -1.62
C PHE A 186 -2.18 -12.45 -1.83
N ASN A 187 -2.36 -12.83 -3.10
CA ASN A 187 -2.62 -14.23 -3.48
C ASN A 187 -1.58 -14.76 -4.48
N LEU A 188 -0.51 -13.98 -4.75
CA LEU A 188 0.66 -14.38 -5.52
C LEU A 188 1.92 -13.87 -4.81
N ASP A 189 2.58 -14.75 -4.06
CA ASP A 189 3.90 -14.49 -3.47
C ASP A 189 5.00 -14.84 -4.49
N THR A 190 5.87 -13.87 -4.83
CA THR A 190 6.99 -14.12 -5.73
C THR A 190 8.21 -14.71 -5.04
N ARG A 191 8.35 -14.52 -3.73
CA ARG A 191 9.55 -14.84 -2.95
C ARG A 191 10.84 -14.25 -3.52
N ASP A 192 10.75 -13.03 -4.04
CA ASP A 192 11.91 -12.30 -4.59
C ASP A 192 12.98 -11.99 -3.55
N TRP A 193 12.60 -11.88 -2.28
CA TRP A 193 13.49 -11.70 -1.14
C TRP A 193 14.27 -12.98 -0.75
N GLN A 194 13.77 -14.16 -1.13
CA GLN A 194 14.35 -15.43 -0.69
C GLN A 194 15.54 -15.82 -1.58
N ASP A 195 16.68 -16.13 -0.96
CA ASP A 195 17.89 -16.61 -1.64
C ASP A 195 18.33 -15.72 -2.82
N GLY A 196 18.12 -14.40 -2.70
CA GLY A 196 18.43 -13.42 -3.75
C GLY A 196 17.51 -13.50 -4.99
N GLY A 197 16.33 -14.11 -4.85
CA GLY A 197 15.30 -14.17 -5.89
C GLY A 197 15.49 -15.28 -6.92
N VAL A 198 16.41 -16.23 -6.67
CA VAL A 198 16.77 -17.30 -7.62
C VAL A 198 15.58 -18.08 -8.18
N ASN A 199 14.53 -18.25 -7.38
CA ASN A 199 13.32 -18.99 -7.76
C ASN A 199 12.15 -18.10 -8.20
N ALA A 200 12.24 -16.78 -8.05
CA ALA A 200 11.09 -15.88 -8.18
C ALA A 200 10.49 -15.87 -9.60
N LYS A 201 11.35 -15.95 -10.64
CA LYS A 201 10.90 -16.10 -12.04
C LYS A 201 10.12 -17.39 -12.26
N GLN A 202 10.59 -18.50 -11.72
CA GLN A 202 9.93 -19.80 -11.84
C GLN A 202 8.59 -19.81 -11.09
N ILE A 203 8.56 -19.27 -9.87
CA ILE A 203 7.34 -19.18 -9.04
C ILE A 203 6.29 -18.33 -9.76
N TYR A 204 6.64 -17.08 -10.13
CA TYR A 204 5.71 -16.17 -10.78
C TYR A 204 5.17 -16.73 -12.09
N SER A 205 6.06 -17.23 -12.97
CA SER A 205 5.63 -17.75 -14.26
C SER A 205 4.84 -19.06 -14.16
N GLY A 206 5.16 -19.93 -13.21
CA GLY A 206 4.39 -21.14 -12.93
C GLY A 206 2.93 -20.81 -12.59
N ILE A 207 2.71 -19.83 -11.70
CA ILE A 207 1.37 -19.38 -11.30
C ILE A 207 0.64 -18.73 -12.48
N ILE A 208 1.25 -17.72 -13.11
CA ILE A 208 0.57 -16.96 -14.18
C ILE A 208 0.31 -17.84 -15.41
N LYS A 209 1.25 -18.70 -15.83
CA LYS A 209 1.04 -19.56 -17.01
C LYS A 209 -0.02 -20.64 -16.77
N ALA A 210 -0.15 -21.16 -15.56
CA ALA A 210 -1.18 -22.13 -15.19
C ALA A 210 -2.59 -21.51 -15.03
N SER A 211 -2.67 -20.20 -14.77
CA SER A 211 -3.93 -19.49 -14.55
C SER A 211 -4.75 -19.25 -15.83
N ASN A 212 -5.95 -18.70 -15.68
CA ASN A 212 -6.85 -18.30 -16.77
C ASN A 212 -7.34 -16.84 -16.56
N PRO A 213 -6.95 -15.87 -17.41
CA PRO A 213 -7.36 -14.47 -17.27
C PRO A 213 -8.87 -14.22 -17.31
N THR A 214 -9.68 -15.16 -17.81
CA THR A 214 -11.14 -15.02 -17.83
C THR A 214 -11.78 -15.29 -16.46
N THR A 215 -11.07 -15.97 -15.55
CA THR A 215 -11.56 -16.37 -14.22
C THR A 215 -10.71 -15.81 -13.08
N ASP A 216 -9.41 -15.71 -13.30
CA ASP A 216 -8.42 -15.48 -12.26
C ASP A 216 -8.00 -14.01 -12.18
N LYS A 217 -7.41 -13.67 -11.04
CA LYS A 217 -7.03 -12.30 -10.67
C LYS A 217 -5.99 -12.35 -9.55
N TRP A 218 -5.05 -11.42 -9.59
CA TRP A 218 -3.85 -11.51 -8.78
C TRP A 218 -3.51 -10.18 -8.12
N ILE A 219 -3.20 -10.24 -6.83
CA ILE A 219 -2.41 -9.23 -6.12
C ILE A 219 -1.05 -9.88 -5.89
N SER A 220 0.00 -9.33 -6.50
CA SER A 220 1.35 -9.91 -6.40
C SER A 220 2.21 -9.18 -5.37
N LEU A 221 2.93 -9.93 -4.54
CA LEU A 221 3.94 -9.38 -3.64
C LEU A 221 5.34 -9.46 -4.26
N ALA A 222 6.05 -8.34 -4.25
CA ALA A 222 7.50 -8.22 -4.47
C ALA A 222 8.03 -7.03 -3.64
N HIS A 223 9.33 -6.77 -3.68
CA HIS A 223 9.99 -5.72 -2.90
C HIS A 223 10.94 -4.91 -3.79
N ASP A 224 10.66 -3.62 -3.97
CA ASP A 224 11.45 -2.75 -4.86
C ASP A 224 12.78 -2.30 -4.26
N ILE A 225 13.08 -2.73 -3.04
CA ILE A 225 14.36 -2.54 -2.36
C ILE A 225 15.42 -3.59 -2.76
N HIS A 226 15.04 -4.63 -3.51
CA HIS A 226 15.97 -5.67 -3.93
C HIS A 226 16.53 -5.42 -5.34
N PRO A 227 17.86 -5.58 -5.54
CA PRO A 227 18.48 -5.39 -6.85
C PRO A 227 17.92 -6.38 -7.87
N PHE A 228 17.77 -7.66 -7.49
CA PHE A 228 17.17 -8.67 -8.37
C PHE A 228 15.80 -8.26 -8.90
N THR A 229 14.95 -7.69 -8.03
CA THR A 229 13.60 -7.28 -8.37
C THR A 229 13.62 -6.19 -9.45
N ALA A 230 14.42 -5.14 -9.22
CA ALA A 230 14.56 -4.05 -10.17
C ALA A 230 15.36 -4.41 -11.45
N ASP A 231 16.30 -5.35 -11.34
CA ASP A 231 17.22 -5.75 -12.41
C ASP A 231 16.63 -6.85 -13.29
N GLY A 232 15.44 -6.56 -13.82
CA GLY A 232 14.79 -7.33 -14.87
C GLY A 232 13.71 -8.30 -14.39
N PHE A 233 13.53 -8.53 -13.08
CA PHE A 233 12.40 -9.33 -12.62
C PHE A 233 11.06 -8.61 -12.84
N VAL A 234 10.96 -7.30 -12.58
CA VAL A 234 9.75 -6.51 -12.91
C VAL A 234 9.41 -6.59 -14.41
N GLN A 235 10.39 -6.46 -15.30
CA GLN A 235 10.17 -6.61 -16.75
C GLN A 235 9.64 -8.02 -17.06
N TYR A 236 10.26 -9.05 -16.49
CA TYR A 236 9.82 -10.43 -16.66
C TYR A 236 8.37 -10.66 -16.18
N MET A 237 7.99 -10.10 -15.02
CA MET A 237 6.62 -10.19 -14.50
C MET A 237 5.62 -9.57 -15.47
N ILE A 238 5.99 -8.43 -16.07
CA ILE A 238 5.17 -7.72 -17.05
C ILE A 238 4.99 -8.58 -18.32
N ASP A 239 6.08 -9.09 -18.87
CA ASP A 239 6.07 -9.84 -20.12
C ASP A 239 5.22 -11.11 -20.00
N VAL A 240 5.41 -11.89 -18.93
CA VAL A 240 4.68 -13.14 -18.70
C VAL A 240 3.18 -12.89 -18.52
N ALA A 241 2.78 -11.82 -17.81
CA ALA A 241 1.36 -11.53 -17.63
C ALA A 241 0.71 -11.00 -18.91
N LYS A 242 1.41 -10.15 -19.68
CA LYS A 242 0.94 -9.68 -21.00
C LYS A 242 0.79 -10.83 -21.99
N GLU A 243 1.79 -11.71 -22.08
CA GLU A 243 1.76 -12.91 -22.92
C GLU A 243 0.53 -13.77 -22.60
N LYS A 244 0.19 -13.88 -21.31
CA LYS A 244 -0.98 -14.63 -20.86
C LYS A 244 -2.32 -13.90 -21.09
N GLY A 245 -2.30 -12.59 -21.32
CA GLY A 245 -3.50 -11.77 -21.57
C GLY A 245 -4.06 -11.03 -20.35
N TYR A 246 -3.28 -10.90 -19.27
CA TYR A 246 -3.65 -10.09 -18.12
C TYR A 246 -3.44 -8.59 -18.38
N GLN A 247 -4.23 -7.76 -17.69
CA GLN A 247 -4.05 -6.31 -17.64
C GLN A 247 -3.55 -5.89 -16.27
N PHE A 248 -2.76 -4.82 -16.22
CA PHE A 248 -2.23 -4.28 -14.96
C PHE A 248 -3.12 -3.19 -14.38
N THR A 249 -3.05 -3.04 -13.07
CA THR A 249 -3.91 -2.13 -12.30
C THR A 249 -3.30 -1.88 -10.92
N THR A 250 -3.79 -0.87 -10.19
CA THR A 250 -3.51 -0.71 -8.75
C THR A 250 -4.39 -1.65 -7.92
N ILE A 251 -4.12 -1.80 -6.63
CA ILE A 251 -4.97 -2.63 -5.75
C ILE A 251 -6.34 -1.96 -5.55
N GLY A 252 -6.40 -0.63 -5.44
CA GLY A 252 -7.66 0.10 -5.34
C GLY A 252 -8.55 -0.14 -6.57
N ASP A 253 -7.99 0.04 -7.77
CA ASP A 253 -8.71 -0.24 -9.02
C ASP A 253 -9.10 -1.72 -9.14
N CYS A 254 -8.25 -2.66 -8.71
CA CYS A 254 -8.54 -4.09 -8.79
C CYS A 254 -9.68 -4.53 -7.85
N LEU A 255 -9.94 -3.74 -6.81
CA LEU A 255 -11.04 -3.90 -5.87
C LEU A 255 -12.28 -3.09 -6.27
N GLY A 256 -12.19 -2.27 -7.33
CA GLY A 256 -13.27 -1.40 -7.79
C GLY A 256 -13.43 -0.13 -6.96
N ASP A 257 -12.38 0.30 -6.27
CA ASP A 257 -12.37 1.52 -5.46
C ASP A 257 -11.82 2.70 -6.27
N PRO A 258 -12.60 3.77 -6.48
CA PRO A 258 -12.13 4.93 -7.23
C PRO A 258 -10.94 5.59 -6.52
N SER A 259 -10.03 6.20 -7.29
CA SER A 259 -8.80 6.80 -6.75
C SER A 259 -8.99 7.91 -5.73
N SER A 260 -10.17 8.56 -5.71
CA SER A 260 -10.56 9.51 -4.66
C SER A 260 -10.63 8.87 -3.26
N ASN A 261 -10.78 7.55 -3.17
CA ASN A 261 -10.91 6.82 -1.92
C ASN A 261 -9.59 6.19 -1.45
N TRP A 262 -8.52 6.19 -2.26
CA TRP A 262 -7.25 5.59 -1.87
C TRP A 262 -6.53 6.37 -0.77
N TYR A 263 -6.92 7.63 -0.61
CA TYR A 263 -6.35 8.53 0.37
C TYR A 263 -7.45 9.32 1.08
N ARG A 264 -7.13 9.73 2.30
CA ARG A 264 -7.91 10.69 3.07
C ARG A 264 -7.17 12.03 3.15
N ASP A 265 -7.95 13.11 3.17
CA ASP A 265 -7.45 14.46 3.39
C ASP A 265 -7.05 14.63 4.87
N PRO A 266 -5.81 15.05 5.19
CA PRO A 266 -5.34 15.13 6.58
C PRO A 266 -6.10 16.15 7.45
N LYS A 267 -6.83 17.09 6.86
CA LYS A 267 -7.60 18.11 7.59
C LYS A 267 -9.02 17.63 7.89
N THR A 268 -9.64 16.88 6.98
CA THR A 268 -11.06 16.49 7.12
C THR A 268 -11.25 15.03 7.48
N GLY A 269 -10.25 14.17 7.21
CA GLY A 269 -10.36 12.72 7.31
C GLY A 269 -11.21 12.07 6.21
N GLY A 270 -11.90 12.87 5.39
CA GLY A 270 -12.73 12.39 4.28
C GLY A 270 -11.91 12.02 3.04
N PRO A 271 -12.58 11.54 1.98
CA PRO A 271 -11.92 11.19 0.71
C PRO A 271 -11.11 12.36 0.16
N TRP A 272 -9.91 12.08 -0.33
CA TRP A 272 -9.06 13.09 -0.95
C TRP A 272 -9.57 13.42 -2.35
N SER A 273 -9.93 14.69 -2.57
CA SER A 273 -10.50 15.17 -3.85
C SER A 273 -9.44 15.44 -4.94
N GLY A 274 -8.20 14.98 -4.76
CA GLY A 274 -7.07 15.32 -5.63
C GLY A 274 -6.40 16.65 -5.26
N LEU A 275 -5.33 16.99 -5.97
CA LEU A 275 -4.75 18.33 -5.96
C LEU A 275 -5.71 19.27 -6.69
N ASN A 276 -6.70 19.81 -5.99
CA ASN A 276 -7.42 20.98 -6.49
C ASN A 276 -6.40 22.14 -6.56
N ASP A 277 -5.90 22.39 -7.77
CA ASP A 277 -5.25 23.65 -8.13
C ASP A 277 -6.26 24.77 -7.83
N ASN A 278 -6.07 25.46 -6.70
CA ASN A 278 -6.85 26.61 -6.28
C ASN A 278 -6.54 27.84 -7.15
N SER A 279 -6.66 27.70 -8.47
CA SER A 279 -6.65 28.79 -9.44
C SER A 279 -7.80 28.67 -10.45
N LYS A 280 -9.00 28.28 -9.99
CA LYS A 280 -10.24 28.69 -10.67
C LYS A 280 -11.44 28.63 -9.72
N PRO A 281 -12.18 29.74 -9.49
CA PRO A 281 -13.42 29.67 -8.74
C PRO A 281 -14.43 28.85 -9.54
N SER A 282 -14.80 27.70 -9.02
CA SER A 282 -15.88 26.88 -9.57
C SER A 282 -17.21 27.56 -9.27
N THR A 283 -17.83 28.14 -10.29
CA THR A 283 -19.21 28.61 -10.26
C THR A 283 -20.14 27.44 -9.94
N THR A 284 -20.73 27.48 -8.75
CA THR A 284 -21.86 26.65 -8.33
C THR A 284 -23.06 26.93 -9.25
N ILE A 285 -23.43 25.97 -10.10
CA ILE A 285 -24.79 25.94 -10.67
C ILE A 285 -25.64 25.07 -9.76
N LYS A 286 -26.54 25.76 -9.05
CA LYS A 286 -27.64 25.20 -8.26
C LYS A 286 -28.58 24.47 -9.21
N SER A 287 -28.83 23.19 -8.94
CA SER A 287 -29.84 22.41 -9.62
C SER A 287 -31.23 22.86 -9.13
N GLU A 288 -32.05 23.40 -10.03
CA GLU A 288 -33.49 23.58 -9.81
C GLU A 288 -34.25 22.61 -10.71
N SER A 289 -35.21 21.92 -10.08
CA SER A 289 -36.07 20.90 -10.64
C SER A 289 -37.37 21.50 -11.16
N SER A 290 -38.03 20.72 -12.04
CA SER A 290 -39.37 20.89 -12.61
C SER A 290 -39.43 21.77 -13.86
N THR A 291 -40.08 21.40 -14.96
CA THR A 291 -41.36 20.68 -15.11
C THR A 291 -41.44 19.95 -16.45
N LYS A 292 -42.22 18.86 -16.44
CA LYS A 292 -42.66 18.05 -17.58
C LYS A 292 -43.60 18.86 -18.50
N LEU A 293 -43.39 18.79 -19.81
CA LEU A 293 -44.47 18.95 -20.81
C LEU A 293 -44.19 18.03 -22.01
N GLU A 294 -45.09 17.08 -22.25
CA GLU A 294 -45.20 16.29 -23.48
C GLU A 294 -45.80 17.16 -24.60
N SER A 295 -45.31 17.02 -25.83
CA SER A 295 -46.15 17.07 -27.03
C SER A 295 -45.48 16.37 -28.20
N SER A 296 -46.32 15.69 -28.95
CA SER A 296 -46.09 14.69 -29.99
C SER A 296 -45.84 15.25 -31.40
N THR A 297 -45.51 14.31 -32.31
CA THR A 297 -45.68 14.33 -33.79
C THR A 297 -44.68 15.19 -34.59
N LYS A 298 -44.12 14.81 -35.75
CA LYS A 298 -44.42 13.78 -36.76
C LYS A 298 -43.20 13.60 -37.70
N VAL A 299 -43.03 12.34 -38.13
CA VAL A 299 -42.41 11.77 -39.36
C VAL A 299 -42.05 12.73 -40.51
N GLU A 300 -40.84 12.62 -41.06
CA GLU A 300 -40.61 12.47 -42.52
C GLU A 300 -39.28 11.77 -42.81
N ALA A 301 -39.31 10.89 -43.81
CA ALA A 301 -38.25 9.99 -44.23
C ALA A 301 -37.70 10.44 -45.60
N THR A 302 -36.40 10.28 -45.83
CA THR A 302 -35.89 10.08 -47.20
C THR A 302 -34.66 9.18 -47.21
N SER A 303 -34.82 8.06 -47.91
CA SER A 303 -33.82 7.09 -48.32
C SER A 303 -32.82 7.65 -49.34
N LYS A 304 -31.60 7.09 -49.40
CA LYS A 304 -31.12 6.42 -50.62
C LYS A 304 -29.87 5.55 -50.38
N SER A 305 -29.96 4.35 -50.95
CA SER A 305 -28.99 3.27 -51.09
C SER A 305 -28.16 3.47 -52.37
N GLN A 306 -26.90 3.02 -52.38
CA GLN A 306 -26.33 2.06 -53.35
C GLN A 306 -24.80 2.17 -53.48
N ALA A 307 -24.12 1.05 -53.20
CA ALA A 307 -22.99 0.53 -54.00
C ALA A 307 -23.57 -0.19 -55.25
N PRO A 308 -22.84 -0.62 -56.32
CA PRO A 308 -21.54 -1.32 -56.24
C PRO A 308 -20.56 -1.24 -57.47
N THR A 309 -19.41 -1.93 -57.29
CA THR A 309 -18.62 -2.76 -58.25
C THR A 309 -17.64 -2.18 -59.32
N THR A 310 -16.37 -2.65 -59.22
CA THR A 310 -15.43 -3.22 -60.24
C THR A 310 -14.88 -2.28 -61.35
N THR A 311 -13.65 -2.34 -61.90
CA THR A 311 -12.67 -3.43 -62.14
C THR A 311 -11.29 -2.88 -62.61
N SER A 312 -10.20 -3.59 -62.28
CA SER A 312 -8.99 -3.95 -63.09
C SER A 312 -8.11 -2.95 -63.89
N SER A 313 -6.78 -3.02 -63.65
CA SER A 313 -5.69 -3.44 -64.60
C SER A 313 -4.32 -2.88 -64.10
N SER A 314 -3.36 -3.65 -63.56
CA SER A 314 -2.34 -4.56 -64.15
C SER A 314 -1.27 -3.90 -65.04
N THR A 315 0.01 -4.01 -64.65
CA THR A 315 1.24 -4.44 -65.41
C THR A 315 2.51 -4.00 -64.66
N THR A 316 3.72 -4.59 -64.69
CA THR A 316 4.35 -5.92 -64.92
C THR A 316 5.87 -5.70 -64.70
N SER A 317 6.62 -6.70 -64.20
CA SER A 317 8.03 -7.10 -64.54
C SER A 317 8.63 -7.91 -63.38
N SER A 318 8.66 -9.25 -63.41
CA SER A 318 9.67 -10.18 -64.01
C SER A 318 11.00 -10.26 -63.22
N SER A 319 11.20 -11.29 -62.37
CA SER A 319 11.96 -12.56 -62.59
C SER A 319 13.49 -12.39 -62.68
N THR A 320 14.35 -13.11 -61.94
CA THR A 320 14.76 -14.51 -62.24
C THR A 320 15.59 -15.13 -61.10
N LEU A 321 15.47 -16.45 -60.97
CA LEU A 321 16.20 -17.45 -60.16
C LEU A 321 17.72 -17.48 -60.35
N LEU A 322 18.45 -18.00 -59.34
CA LEU A 322 19.41 -19.10 -59.51
C LEU A 322 19.74 -19.78 -58.18
N GLN A 323 19.78 -21.12 -58.25
CA GLN A 323 20.03 -22.11 -57.20
C GLN A 323 21.43 -22.73 -57.42
N THR A 324 21.87 -23.56 -56.47
CA THR A 324 22.99 -24.55 -56.45
C THR A 324 24.21 -24.12 -55.60
N THR A 325 24.93 -24.95 -54.84
CA THR A 325 24.82 -26.33 -54.30
C THR A 325 25.90 -26.50 -53.19
N LYS A 326 25.64 -27.45 -52.27
CA LYS A 326 26.52 -28.19 -51.31
C LYS A 326 28.06 -28.06 -51.45
N THR A 327 28.79 -28.12 -50.32
CA THR A 327 29.51 -29.33 -49.83
C THR A 327 30.28 -29.06 -48.52
N SER A 328 30.27 -30.08 -47.66
CA SER A 328 30.94 -30.31 -46.38
C SER A 328 32.47 -30.43 -46.45
N VAL A 329 33.20 -30.02 -45.39
CA VAL A 329 34.42 -30.70 -44.90
C VAL A 329 34.57 -30.47 -43.39
N ALA A 330 34.85 -31.56 -42.66
CA ALA A 330 35.27 -31.59 -41.26
C ALA A 330 36.80 -31.56 -41.15
N VAL A 331 37.35 -30.95 -40.09
CA VAL A 331 38.73 -31.23 -39.62
C VAL A 331 38.78 -31.18 -38.09
N SER A 332 39.29 -32.27 -37.51
CA SER A 332 39.71 -32.45 -36.11
C SER A 332 41.07 -31.82 -35.82
N SER A 333 41.30 -31.38 -34.58
CA SER A 333 42.50 -31.78 -33.80
C SER A 333 42.41 -31.36 -32.33
N SER A 334 42.57 -32.36 -31.47
CA SER A 334 42.81 -32.38 -30.01
C SER A 334 44.10 -31.67 -29.57
N VAL A 335 44.17 -31.15 -28.33
CA VAL A 335 45.11 -31.62 -27.28
C VAL A 335 44.61 -31.25 -25.87
N ASP A 336 45.04 -32.10 -24.93
CA ASP A 336 44.74 -32.37 -23.53
C ASP A 336 45.22 -31.31 -22.50
N SER A 337 44.61 -31.32 -21.30
CA SER A 337 45.25 -31.00 -20.00
C SER A 337 44.28 -31.26 -18.84
N ARG A 338 44.51 -32.37 -18.14
CA ARG A 338 43.95 -32.73 -16.82
C ARG A 338 44.50 -31.84 -15.69
N GLY A 339 43.66 -31.56 -14.70
CA GLY A 339 44.05 -31.04 -13.38
C GLY A 339 43.00 -31.41 -12.32
N THR A 340 43.45 -32.13 -11.30
CA THR A 340 42.69 -32.92 -10.30
C THR A 340 42.29 -32.11 -9.05
N GLN A 341 41.36 -32.69 -8.26
CA GLN A 341 41.07 -32.47 -6.82
C GLN A 341 40.01 -31.39 -6.53
N THR A 342 39.06 -31.52 -5.58
CA THR A 342 38.93 -32.40 -4.41
C THR A 342 37.47 -32.42 -3.96
N ALA A 343 37.00 -33.54 -3.39
CA ALA A 343 35.75 -33.63 -2.67
C ALA A 343 35.85 -32.91 -1.31
N SER A 344 34.75 -32.31 -0.85
CA SER A 344 34.53 -31.99 0.57
C SER A 344 33.04 -32.03 0.88
N THR A 345 32.70 -33.06 1.66
CA THR A 345 31.46 -33.31 2.38
C THR A 345 31.14 -32.17 3.33
N MET A 346 29.90 -31.67 3.38
CA MET A 346 29.37 -31.01 4.58
C MET A 346 27.89 -31.35 4.81
N SER A 347 27.61 -31.57 6.10
CA SER A 347 26.44 -32.18 6.71
C SER A 347 25.13 -31.46 6.47
N ALA A 348 24.08 -32.25 6.25
CA ALA A 348 22.70 -31.84 6.36
C ALA A 348 22.34 -31.53 7.83
N THR A 349 21.77 -30.35 8.06
CA THR A 349 20.99 -30.05 9.27
C THR A 349 19.57 -29.74 8.82
N THR A 350 18.65 -30.59 9.26
CA THR A 350 17.22 -30.58 8.93
C THR A 350 16.53 -29.41 9.63
N SER A 351 15.91 -28.49 8.87
CA SER A 351 14.95 -27.52 9.39
C SER A 351 13.53 -27.93 8.98
N THR A 352 12.69 -28.07 9.98
CA THR A 352 11.28 -28.49 9.90
C THR A 352 10.41 -27.36 9.35
N THR A 353 9.99 -27.50 8.10
CA THR A 353 8.96 -26.65 7.48
C THR A 353 7.57 -27.11 7.95
N THR A 354 6.87 -26.25 8.71
CA THR A 354 5.43 -26.43 8.95
C THR A 354 4.67 -25.76 7.81
N THR A 355 4.21 -26.55 6.84
CA THR A 355 3.27 -26.12 5.80
C THR A 355 1.84 -26.20 6.33
N ARG A 356 1.09 -25.10 6.22
CA ARG A 356 -0.36 -25.07 6.47
C ARG A 356 -1.08 -25.75 5.29
N PRO A 357 -2.00 -26.71 5.51
CA PRO A 357 -2.72 -27.34 4.41
C PRO A 357 -3.78 -26.40 3.81
N PRO A 358 -4.11 -26.55 2.51
CA PRO A 358 -5.15 -25.76 1.86
C PRO A 358 -6.54 -26.22 2.29
N VAL A 359 -7.42 -25.25 2.56
CA VAL A 359 -8.84 -25.47 2.82
C VAL A 359 -9.50 -25.78 1.47
N THR A 360 -10.00 -27.00 1.31
CA THR A 360 -10.84 -27.39 0.17
C THR A 360 -12.24 -26.81 0.35
N SER A 361 -12.69 -26.04 -0.64
CA SER A 361 -14.09 -25.67 -0.81
C SER A 361 -14.83 -26.82 -1.48
N ALA A 362 -15.66 -27.53 -0.72
CA ALA A 362 -16.59 -28.50 -1.28
C ALA A 362 -17.80 -27.75 -1.88
N ALA A 363 -17.99 -27.91 -3.19
CA ALA A 363 -19.19 -27.50 -3.89
C ALA A 363 -20.38 -28.34 -3.43
N ALA A 364 -21.50 -27.67 -3.18
CA ALA A 364 -22.79 -28.30 -2.94
C ALA A 364 -23.34 -28.86 -4.25
N GLU A 365 -23.71 -30.14 -4.24
CA GLU A 365 -24.61 -30.71 -5.24
C GLU A 365 -25.73 -31.47 -4.54
N SER A 366 -26.95 -31.10 -4.89
CA SER A 366 -28.21 -31.61 -4.37
C SER A 366 -28.54 -32.98 -4.95
N ALA A 367 -28.85 -33.96 -4.10
CA ALA A 367 -29.69 -35.10 -4.48
C ALA A 367 -30.57 -35.50 -3.29
N ASN A 368 -31.86 -35.55 -3.57
CA ASN A 368 -32.97 -35.84 -2.68
C ASN A 368 -33.28 -37.35 -2.74
N MET A 369 -33.31 -38.07 -1.62
CA MET A 369 -34.13 -39.28 -1.50
C MET A 369 -34.35 -39.68 -0.02
N SER A 370 -35.63 -39.80 0.35
CA SER A 370 -36.16 -40.20 1.65
C SER A 370 -35.96 -41.70 1.94
N LEU A 371 -35.87 -42.07 3.23
CA LEU A 371 -36.78 -42.99 3.96
C LEU A 371 -36.20 -43.31 5.37
N GLU A 372 -37.11 -43.57 6.32
CA GLU A 372 -36.95 -43.57 7.79
C GLU A 372 -36.38 -44.89 8.43
N PRO A 373 -36.64 -45.23 9.72
CA PRO A 373 -35.89 -44.82 10.91
C PRO A 373 -35.36 -46.04 11.72
N VAL A 374 -34.41 -45.84 12.64
CA VAL A 374 -34.15 -46.84 13.70
C VAL A 374 -33.92 -46.18 15.06
N HIS A 375 -34.69 -46.69 16.02
CA HIS A 375 -34.80 -46.32 17.42
C HIS A 375 -33.75 -47.00 18.33
N SER A 376 -33.67 -46.50 19.57
CA SER A 376 -33.23 -47.15 20.82
C SER A 376 -31.72 -47.21 21.10
N THR A 377 -31.16 -47.02 22.31
CA THR A 377 -31.67 -46.65 23.65
C THR A 377 -30.45 -46.33 24.55
N THR A 378 -30.61 -45.34 25.44
CA THR A 378 -30.23 -45.29 26.88
C THR A 378 -28.93 -45.97 27.36
N THR A 379 -28.03 -45.25 28.04
CA THR A 379 -27.77 -45.41 29.50
C THR A 379 -27.00 -44.22 30.09
N THR A 380 -27.57 -43.70 31.17
CA THR A 380 -27.08 -42.74 32.18
C THR A 380 -25.82 -43.18 32.94
N SER A 381 -25.01 -42.22 33.39
CA SER A 381 -24.50 -42.17 34.77
C SER A 381 -24.00 -40.77 35.11
N ALA A 382 -24.65 -40.16 36.09
CA ALA A 382 -24.27 -38.91 36.75
C ALA A 382 -23.30 -39.20 37.90
N SER A 383 -22.47 -38.22 38.26
CA SER A 383 -22.00 -38.03 39.64
C SER A 383 -21.66 -36.57 39.89
N THR A 384 -22.48 -35.99 40.76
CA THR A 384 -22.42 -34.67 41.37
C THR A 384 -21.55 -34.74 42.62
N VAL A 385 -20.69 -33.73 42.89
CA VAL A 385 -20.40 -33.29 44.27
C VAL A 385 -20.23 -31.77 44.28
N SER A 386 -20.89 -31.16 45.27
CA SER A 386 -21.03 -29.74 45.56
C SER A 386 -20.33 -29.41 46.89
N SER A 387 -19.77 -28.19 47.02
CA SER A 387 -19.64 -27.42 48.28
C SER A 387 -19.03 -26.04 47.98
N THR A 388 -19.80 -24.94 47.86
CA THR A 388 -20.26 -23.94 48.88
C THR A 388 -19.21 -23.06 49.58
N SER A 389 -19.34 -21.74 49.31
CA SER A 389 -19.06 -20.53 50.14
C SER A 389 -17.59 -20.22 50.48
N ALA A 390 -17.11 -18.97 50.56
CA ALA A 390 -17.74 -17.71 50.97
C ALA A 390 -17.02 -16.46 50.42
N LYS A 391 -17.74 -15.33 50.37
CA LYS A 391 -17.20 -13.96 50.22
C LYS A 391 -16.52 -13.48 51.51
N PRO A 392 -15.62 -12.48 51.41
CA PRO A 392 -15.87 -11.25 52.17
C PRO A 392 -15.66 -9.96 51.35
N ASN A 393 -16.45 -8.94 51.69
CA ASN A 393 -16.18 -7.53 51.43
C ASN A 393 -15.30 -6.99 52.57
N PHE A 394 -14.30 -6.16 52.30
CA PHE A 394 -14.08 -4.90 53.04
C PHE A 394 -13.08 -3.99 52.31
N ALA A 395 -13.32 -2.69 52.43
CA ALA A 395 -12.49 -1.60 51.95
C ALA A 395 -11.22 -1.44 52.78
N ASP A 396 -10.12 -0.93 52.18
CA ASP A 396 -9.45 0.25 52.74
C ASP A 396 -8.54 0.96 51.73
N ARG A 397 -8.52 2.29 51.85
CA ARG A 397 -7.58 3.21 51.22
C ARG A 397 -6.29 3.21 52.04
N THR A 398 -5.12 3.12 51.40
CA THR A 398 -3.93 3.79 51.95
C THR A 398 -3.01 4.29 50.84
N VAL A 399 -2.81 5.60 50.90
CA VAL A 399 -1.80 6.41 50.22
C VAL A 399 -0.44 6.09 50.82
N PHE A 400 0.58 5.85 49.99
CA PHE A 400 1.98 5.97 50.41
C PHE A 400 2.66 7.05 49.59
N SER A 401 2.81 8.20 50.24
CA SER A 401 3.78 9.24 49.95
C SER A 401 5.04 8.92 50.75
N VAL A 402 6.20 8.84 50.09
CA VAL A 402 7.49 8.99 50.78
C VAL A 402 8.30 10.02 49.98
N SER A 403 8.42 11.20 50.58
CA SER A 403 9.32 12.26 50.17
C SER A 403 10.59 12.19 51.01
N GLY A 404 11.72 12.39 50.34
CA GLY A 404 12.94 13.00 50.89
C GLY A 404 14.02 12.04 51.35
N VAL A 405 15.31 12.38 51.31
CA VAL A 405 16.13 13.50 50.80
C VAL A 405 17.59 13.02 51.01
N PHE A 406 18.53 13.44 50.14
CA PHE A 406 19.96 13.79 50.36
C PHE A 406 20.71 13.53 49.03
N ALA A 407 21.04 14.51 48.17
CA ALA A 407 21.86 15.73 48.29
C ALA A 407 23.39 15.51 48.18
N GLY A 408 24.01 16.21 47.22
CA GLY A 408 25.45 16.48 47.05
C GLY A 408 26.15 15.59 46.01
N LEU A 409 26.93 16.04 45.01
CA LEU A 409 27.62 17.31 44.68
C LEU A 409 27.80 17.32 43.14
N ILE A 410 27.44 18.37 42.39
CA ILE A 410 28.22 19.58 41.99
C ILE A 410 29.54 19.30 41.24
N ALA A 411 29.44 19.54 39.93
CA ALA A 411 30.35 20.23 39.00
C ALA A 411 31.78 19.76 38.75
N TRP A 412 32.12 19.63 37.46
CA TRP A 412 33.18 20.44 36.83
C TRP A 412 32.98 20.58 35.32
N SER A 413 33.25 21.79 34.83
CA SER A 413 33.06 22.28 33.46
C SER A 413 34.29 22.07 32.56
N ALA A 414 34.02 21.86 31.27
CA ALA A 414 34.57 22.54 30.08
C ALA A 414 36.09 22.58 29.75
N MET A 415 36.34 22.74 28.44
CA MET A 415 37.59 23.01 27.69
C MET A 415 38.52 21.79 27.50
N MET A 416 39.17 21.53 26.34
CA MET A 416 39.44 22.26 25.10
C MET A 416 39.79 21.26 23.97
N LEU A 417 39.73 21.76 22.73
CA LEU A 417 40.49 21.38 21.51
C LEU A 417 41.56 20.27 21.65
N VAL A 418 41.51 19.26 20.77
CA VAL A 418 42.31 19.11 19.52
C VAL A 418 41.63 18.06 18.65
#